data_AF-A0A117RY28-F1
#
_entry.id   AF-A0A117RY28-F1
#
_cell.length_a   1.000
_cell.length_b   1.000
_cell.length_c   1.000
_cell.angle_alpha   90.00
_cell.angle_beta   90.00
_cell.angle_gamma   90.00
#
_symmetry.space_group_name_H-M   'P 1'
#
loop_
_entity.id
_entity.type
_entity.pdbx_description
1 polymer ?
#
loop_
_entity_poly.entity_id
_entity_poly.type
_entity_poly.pdbx_seq_one_letter_code
_entity_poly.pdbx_strand_id
1 'polypeptide(L)'
;MAGREDGVRHAGVKDAAGSAWAEELLGHLRPAGRDIRRVVAWLSDAVDGTAELRDGDGTLLAGTRTPQDDLDQTPVADIVAGRIASASWAGTDRHLRLVGVEHPNPATAVVLAVSRSAPFDRRTSDIVTHTAQVIELLLRADETAEAGRRLRRATSDLRLAILQLLMVEDTIAARRVAAGLWPGLLDTDTACVYVVECSAEERDRLAEECLVATGEQALVVRCPAMAGHVIVVTPGDDTAGELRSLIDRRPRTFLGGSARQSLAHTATAYGQAVSALAVAHFHPDQAAVYAERTHPERLMDPAALHDWTARLLRPLDTLPHHIRAELLATTRLGLEFTAVNTAKVLGVSRNTVRARMERVEVLLGTDFSDLTARAVVHLALNTQVGLADLPPGDGTADASAARLDDLLAGPALRTWAHDLLARLHTDTRDLRRTLRTWIAAGGNAERTAQTLGVHPQTVREHVRGAEPVLERQLLAGGSDLYELVLAYLATGDLEPPALHGAKADVPDSLVHG
;
A
#
# COMPACT_ATOMS: atom_id res chain seq x y z
N MET A 1 83.12 34.63 33.47
CA MET A 1 83.33 33.71 32.32
C MET A 1 81.96 33.37 31.77
N ALA A 2 81.77 33.60 30.48
CA ALA A 2 80.50 33.62 29.76
C ALA A 2 79.97 32.23 29.37
N GLY A 3 78.66 32.12 29.11
CA GLY A 3 78.00 30.98 28.45
C GLY A 3 76.46 31.11 28.36
N ARG A 4 75.99 31.69 27.23
CA ARG A 4 74.64 31.57 26.59
C ARG A 4 74.44 30.13 26.05
N GLU A 5 73.31 29.59 25.59
CA GLU A 5 71.90 29.90 25.27
C GLU A 5 71.24 28.48 25.16
N ASP A 6 69.96 28.24 25.46
CA ASP A 6 68.88 28.34 24.48
C ASP A 6 67.52 28.29 25.19
N GLY A 7 66.72 29.34 24.97
CA GLY A 7 65.36 29.47 25.48
C GLY A 7 64.35 28.89 24.51
N VAL A 8 63.75 27.75 24.87
CA VAL A 8 62.52 27.23 24.27
C VAL A 8 61.35 28.12 24.71
N ARG A 9 61.04 29.16 23.93
CA ARG A 9 59.83 29.96 24.11
C ARG A 9 58.61 29.17 23.61
N HIS A 10 57.72 28.88 24.54
CA HIS A 10 56.42 28.22 24.37
C HIS A 10 55.57 28.85 23.25
N ALA A 11 55.27 28.05 22.22
CA ALA A 11 54.27 28.31 21.20
C ALA A 11 52.90 27.73 21.61
N GLY A 12 52.36 28.14 22.76
CA GLY A 12 51.18 27.48 23.37
C GLY A 12 49.84 28.25 23.33
N VAL A 13 49.79 29.49 22.83
CA VAL A 13 48.59 30.35 23.01
C VAL A 13 47.88 30.71 21.69
N LYS A 14 48.48 30.44 20.53
CA LYS A 14 47.86 30.74 19.22
C LYS A 14 46.87 29.68 18.70
N ASP A 15 46.89 28.45 19.22
CA ASP A 15 46.02 27.35 18.74
C ASP A 15 44.62 27.33 19.36
N ALA A 16 44.43 27.86 20.59
CA ALA A 16 43.14 27.79 21.28
C ALA A 16 42.02 28.59 20.59
N ALA A 17 42.34 29.76 20.01
CA ALA A 17 41.37 30.56 19.26
C ALA A 17 41.13 30.04 17.83
N GLY A 18 42.08 29.28 17.27
CA GLY A 18 41.94 28.56 16.01
C GLY A 18 41.06 27.32 16.13
N SER A 19 41.03 26.67 17.31
CA SER A 19 40.19 25.49 17.57
C SER A 19 38.72 25.84 17.82
N ALA A 20 38.42 26.98 18.45
CA ALA A 20 37.05 27.34 18.85
C ALA A 20 36.06 27.47 17.66
N TRP A 21 36.43 28.21 16.61
CA TRP A 21 35.53 28.37 15.45
C TRP A 21 35.39 27.08 14.63
N ALA A 22 36.44 26.24 14.61
CA ALA A 22 36.40 24.96 13.92
C ALA A 22 35.47 23.97 14.66
N GLU A 23 35.48 23.97 15.99
CA GLU A 23 34.54 23.19 16.81
C GLU A 23 33.09 23.64 16.62
N GLU A 24 32.84 24.95 16.57
CA GLU A 24 31.51 25.50 16.25
C GLU A 24 31.03 25.06 14.87
N LEU A 25 31.89 25.19 13.85
CA LEU A 25 31.61 24.77 12.48
C LEU A 25 31.31 23.27 12.38
N LEU A 26 32.09 22.42 13.05
CA LEU A 26 31.83 20.98 13.14
C LEU A 26 30.54 20.68 13.91
N GLY A 27 30.15 21.53 14.85
CA GLY A 27 28.87 21.47 15.55
C GLY A 27 27.67 21.48 14.61
N HIS A 28 27.77 22.18 13.47
CA HIS A 28 26.73 22.22 12.44
C HIS A 28 26.59 20.92 11.64
N LEU A 29 27.58 20.02 11.68
CA LEU A 29 27.47 18.69 11.05
C LEU A 29 26.68 17.69 11.91
N ARG A 30 26.38 18.02 13.18
CA ARG A 30 25.59 17.17 14.07
C ARG A 30 24.12 17.10 13.61
N PRO A 31 23.41 15.98 13.85
CA PRO A 31 22.05 15.78 13.32
C PRO A 31 21.05 16.92 13.59
N ALA A 32 21.10 17.55 14.78
CA ALA A 32 20.24 18.68 15.15
C ALA A 32 20.66 20.04 14.54
N GLY A 33 21.81 20.10 13.86
CA GLY A 33 22.43 21.32 13.32
C GLY A 33 22.57 21.38 11.80
N ARG A 34 22.24 20.29 11.08
CA ARG A 34 22.40 20.17 9.62
C ARG A 34 21.41 21.04 8.86
N ASP A 35 21.74 22.31 8.73
CA ASP A 35 21.01 23.28 7.91
C ASP A 35 22.00 24.25 7.29
N ILE A 36 22.06 24.25 5.96
CA ILE A 36 22.92 25.13 5.17
C ILE A 36 22.64 26.60 5.48
N ARG A 37 21.37 26.97 5.74
CA ARG A 37 21.00 28.35 6.10
C ARG A 37 21.59 28.77 7.44
N ARG A 38 21.63 27.86 8.42
CA ARG A 38 22.26 28.12 9.72
C ARG A 38 23.78 28.25 9.59
N VAL A 39 24.42 27.45 8.73
CA VAL A 39 25.87 27.55 8.49
C VAL A 39 26.23 28.86 7.80
N VAL A 40 25.46 29.30 6.80
CA VAL A 40 25.69 30.57 6.10
C VAL A 40 25.39 31.78 7.00
N ALA A 41 24.38 31.69 7.86
CA ALA A 41 24.12 32.71 8.89
C ALA A 41 25.28 32.78 9.91
N TRP A 42 25.72 31.64 10.44
CA TRP A 42 26.89 31.58 11.33
C TRP A 42 28.15 32.14 10.66
N LEU A 43 28.37 31.86 9.37
CA LEU A 43 29.51 32.40 8.65
C LEU A 43 29.47 33.93 8.58
N SER A 44 28.30 34.52 8.35
CA SER A 44 28.11 35.98 8.34
C SER A 44 28.54 36.60 9.68
N ASP A 45 28.13 35.98 10.78
CA ASP A 45 28.48 36.42 12.13
C ASP A 45 29.98 36.19 12.43
N ALA A 46 30.51 35.02 12.09
CA ALA A 46 31.89 34.62 12.39
C ALA A 46 32.94 35.46 11.65
N VAL A 47 32.57 36.01 10.48
CA VAL A 47 33.44 36.91 9.72
C VAL A 47 33.11 38.37 9.94
N ASP A 48 32.08 38.75 10.69
CA ASP A 48 31.61 40.14 10.79
C ASP A 48 31.36 40.74 9.40
N GLY A 49 30.45 40.10 8.65
CA GLY A 49 30.15 40.46 7.26
C GLY A 49 28.85 39.83 6.76
N THR A 50 28.70 39.78 5.44
CA THR A 50 27.54 39.17 4.78
C THR A 50 27.98 37.95 3.97
N ALA A 51 27.36 36.80 4.21
CA ALA A 51 27.53 35.63 3.37
C ALA A 51 26.25 35.31 2.60
N GLU A 52 26.43 34.83 1.37
CA GLU A 52 25.38 34.24 0.56
C GLU A 52 25.87 32.99 -0.16
N LEU A 53 24.97 32.04 -0.33
CA LEU A 53 25.17 30.85 -1.13
C LEU A 53 24.18 30.89 -2.30
N ARG A 54 24.67 30.74 -3.52
CA ARG A 54 23.85 30.76 -4.74
C ARG A 54 24.17 29.59 -5.66
N ASP A 55 23.20 29.21 -6.49
CA ASP A 55 23.44 28.30 -7.60
C ASP A 55 24.02 29.01 -8.84
N GLY A 56 24.32 28.23 -9.88
CA GLY A 56 24.91 28.69 -11.13
C GLY A 56 23.99 29.61 -11.95
N ASP A 57 22.68 29.58 -11.68
CA ASP A 57 21.68 30.47 -12.28
C ASP A 57 21.51 31.79 -11.50
N GLY A 58 22.21 31.92 -10.36
CA GLY A 58 22.14 33.11 -9.49
C GLY A 58 20.97 33.08 -8.49
N THR A 59 20.29 31.95 -8.35
CA THR A 59 19.25 31.74 -7.34
C THR A 59 19.90 31.64 -5.96
N LEU A 60 19.36 32.38 -4.99
CA LEU A 60 19.85 32.38 -3.61
C LEU A 60 19.39 31.11 -2.89
N LEU A 61 20.34 30.28 -2.45
CA LEU A 61 20.09 29.08 -1.66
C LEU A 61 20.04 29.40 -0.15
N ALA A 62 20.90 30.30 0.31
CA ALA A 62 20.98 30.74 1.71
C ALA A 62 21.71 32.09 1.86
N GLY A 63 21.46 32.79 2.98
CA GLY A 63 22.16 34.02 3.35
C GLY A 63 21.49 35.30 2.87
N THR A 64 22.24 36.40 2.84
CA THR A 64 21.75 37.74 2.48
C THR A 64 22.36 38.16 1.16
N ARG A 65 21.51 38.51 0.20
CA ARG A 65 21.95 38.81 -1.17
C ARG A 65 22.97 39.96 -1.20
N THR A 66 24.12 39.71 -1.81
CA THR A 66 25.14 40.74 -2.05
C THR A 66 24.66 41.67 -3.18
N PRO A 67 24.89 43.00 -3.09
CA PRO A 67 24.53 43.91 -4.17
C PRO A 67 25.17 43.49 -5.51
N GLN A 68 24.38 43.56 -6.60
CA GLN A 68 24.74 43.01 -7.92
C GLN A 68 25.95 43.72 -8.54
N ASP A 69 26.08 45.04 -8.34
CA ASP A 69 27.17 45.87 -8.89
C ASP A 69 28.58 45.43 -8.45
N ASP A 70 28.69 44.74 -7.33
CA ASP A 70 29.96 44.24 -6.81
C ASP A 70 30.30 42.83 -7.29
N LEU A 71 29.30 42.10 -7.79
CA LEU A 71 29.46 40.77 -8.36
C LEU A 71 29.86 40.83 -9.82
N ASP A 72 29.42 41.86 -10.54
CA ASP A 72 29.84 42.15 -11.92
C ASP A 72 31.35 42.43 -12.03
N GLN A 73 31.99 42.81 -10.92
CA GLN A 73 33.43 43.03 -10.81
C GLN A 73 34.22 41.77 -10.43
N THR A 74 33.54 40.62 -10.32
CA THR A 74 34.13 39.36 -9.90
C THR A 74 33.88 38.24 -10.92
N PRO A 75 34.81 37.29 -11.10
CA PRO A 75 34.71 36.25 -12.12
C PRO A 75 33.79 35.10 -11.69
N VAL A 76 32.55 35.39 -11.27
CA VAL A 76 31.56 34.38 -10.86
C VAL A 76 31.34 33.36 -11.97
N ALA A 77 31.29 33.80 -13.23
CA ALA A 77 31.14 32.92 -14.39
C ALA A 77 32.31 31.93 -14.56
N ASP A 78 33.54 32.32 -14.17
CA ASP A 78 34.69 31.41 -14.22
C ASP A 78 34.63 30.37 -13.08
N ILE A 79 34.10 30.74 -11.91
CA ILE A 79 33.86 29.80 -10.81
C ILE A 79 32.75 28.82 -11.16
N VAL A 80 31.62 29.33 -11.68
CA VAL A 80 30.47 28.52 -12.11
C VAL A 80 30.86 27.54 -13.22
N ALA A 81 31.73 27.97 -14.15
CA ALA A 81 32.25 27.10 -15.21
C ALA A 81 33.39 26.17 -14.76
N GLY A 82 33.79 26.21 -13.47
CA GLY A 82 34.88 25.38 -12.93
C GLY A 82 36.28 25.75 -13.44
N ARG A 83 36.45 26.93 -14.07
CA ARG A 83 37.76 27.41 -14.54
C ARG A 83 38.68 27.82 -13.38
N ILE A 84 38.09 28.31 -12.29
CA ILE A 84 38.81 28.71 -11.07
C ILE A 84 38.02 28.25 -9.83
N ALA A 85 38.72 27.88 -8.75
CA ALA A 85 38.08 27.38 -7.51
C ALA A 85 37.62 28.52 -6.58
N SER A 86 38.24 29.69 -6.66
CA SER A 86 37.93 30.84 -5.81
C SER A 86 38.39 32.13 -6.45
N ALA A 87 37.77 33.24 -6.10
CA ALA A 87 38.20 34.58 -6.48
C ALA A 87 38.13 35.53 -5.27
N SER A 88 38.90 36.60 -5.31
CA SER A 88 38.82 37.66 -4.31
C SER A 88 38.93 39.01 -5.00
N TRP A 89 38.19 39.99 -4.49
CA TRP A 89 38.18 41.35 -4.97
C TRP A 89 38.27 42.32 -3.79
N ALA A 90 39.02 43.39 -3.99
CA ALA A 90 39.21 44.44 -3.00
C ALA A 90 38.87 45.78 -3.64
N GLY A 91 37.76 46.38 -3.20
CA GLY A 91 37.36 47.74 -3.52
C GLY A 91 37.77 48.73 -2.43
N THR A 92 37.33 49.97 -2.58
CA THR A 92 37.67 51.08 -1.66
C THR A 92 37.11 50.87 -0.26
N ASP A 93 35.87 50.37 -0.15
CA ASP A 93 35.14 50.22 1.13
C ASP A 93 34.66 48.78 1.39
N ARG A 94 34.97 47.84 0.49
CA ARG A 94 34.48 46.46 0.59
C ARG A 94 35.43 45.45 -0.02
N HIS A 95 35.51 44.30 0.64
CA HIS A 95 36.27 43.14 0.20
C HIS A 95 35.31 41.98 -0.04
N LEU A 96 35.45 41.31 -1.19
CA LEU A 96 34.68 40.12 -1.54
C LEU A 96 35.59 38.91 -1.67
N ARG A 97 35.09 37.76 -1.21
CA ARG A 97 35.68 36.44 -1.45
C ARG A 97 34.61 35.51 -1.98
N LEU A 98 34.90 34.87 -3.10
CA LEU A 98 34.07 33.87 -3.75
C LEU A 98 34.78 32.52 -3.66
N VAL A 99 34.06 31.49 -3.27
CA VAL A 99 34.55 30.10 -3.26
C VAL A 99 33.52 29.24 -3.96
N GLY A 100 33.98 28.48 -4.97
CA GLY A 100 33.18 27.43 -5.57
C GLY A 100 32.94 26.32 -4.56
N VAL A 101 31.69 25.89 -4.44
CA VAL A 101 31.28 24.77 -3.60
C VAL A 101 30.92 23.64 -4.55
N GLU A 102 31.58 22.49 -4.40
CA GLU A 102 31.28 21.33 -5.23
C GLU A 102 29.86 20.84 -4.92
N HIS A 103 29.07 20.60 -5.97
CA HIS A 103 27.73 20.08 -5.84
C HIS A 103 27.69 18.65 -6.43
N PRO A 104 26.97 17.70 -5.80
CA PRO A 104 26.91 16.32 -6.30
C PRO A 104 26.32 16.20 -7.71
N ASN A 105 25.42 17.12 -8.07
CA ASN A 105 24.95 17.27 -9.44
C ASN A 105 25.94 18.17 -10.22
N PRO A 106 26.71 17.64 -11.19
CA PRO A 106 27.70 18.41 -11.93
C PRO A 106 27.09 19.50 -12.82
N ALA A 107 25.77 19.45 -13.07
CA ALA A 107 25.05 20.50 -13.79
C ALA A 107 24.71 21.72 -12.91
N THR A 108 24.88 21.61 -11.59
CA THR A 108 24.55 22.68 -10.64
C THR A 108 25.85 23.21 -10.03
N ALA A 109 26.36 24.33 -10.51
CA ALA A 109 27.46 25.00 -9.81
C ALA A 109 26.92 25.72 -8.57
N VAL A 110 27.67 25.74 -7.47
CA VAL A 110 27.30 26.50 -6.27
C VAL A 110 28.45 27.43 -5.90
N VAL A 111 28.13 28.68 -5.54
CA VAL A 111 29.13 29.68 -5.16
C VAL A 111 28.78 30.26 -3.79
N LEU A 112 29.74 30.18 -2.87
CA LEU A 112 29.71 30.89 -1.60
C LEU A 112 30.39 32.24 -1.78
N ALA A 113 29.63 33.31 -1.60
CA ALA A 113 30.14 34.68 -1.64
C ALA A 113 30.11 35.29 -0.25
N VAL A 114 31.22 35.91 0.14
CA VAL A 114 31.38 36.57 1.45
C VAL A 114 31.87 37.99 1.22
N SER A 115 31.16 38.96 1.79
CA SER A 115 31.47 40.39 1.70
C SER A 115 31.74 40.96 3.08
N ARG A 116 32.76 41.82 3.20
CA ARG A 116 33.19 42.45 4.47
C ARG A 116 33.72 43.86 4.22
N SER A 117 33.65 44.72 5.23
CA SER A 117 34.27 46.05 5.21
C SER A 117 35.79 46.01 5.46
N ALA A 118 36.30 44.93 6.06
CA ALA A 118 37.72 44.73 6.34
C ALA A 118 38.36 43.69 5.40
N PRO A 119 39.68 43.80 5.10
CA PRO A 119 40.40 42.81 4.31
C PRO A 119 40.31 41.39 4.90
N PHE A 120 40.35 40.37 4.03
CA PHE A 120 40.44 38.98 4.47
C PHE A 120 41.84 38.66 4.98
N ASP A 121 41.99 38.47 6.28
CA ASP A 121 43.20 37.91 6.87
C ASP A 121 43.24 36.39 6.67
N ARG A 122 44.32 35.74 7.12
CA ARG A 122 44.47 34.28 7.03
C ARG A 122 43.36 33.55 7.77
N ARG A 123 42.96 34.02 8.96
CA ARG A 123 41.93 33.38 9.78
C ARG A 123 40.57 33.43 9.10
N THR A 124 40.14 34.59 8.63
CA THR A 124 38.86 34.74 7.92
C THR A 124 38.87 33.93 6.63
N SER A 125 40.00 33.94 5.90
CA SER A 125 40.17 33.11 4.70
C SER A 125 39.98 31.62 5.00
N ASP A 126 40.57 31.13 6.09
CA ASP A 126 40.44 29.74 6.52
C ASP A 126 38.99 29.42 6.93
N ILE A 127 38.32 30.30 7.68
CA ILE A 127 36.90 30.15 8.05
C ILE A 127 36.04 29.99 6.79
N VAL A 128 36.18 30.87 5.79
CA VAL A 128 35.40 30.80 4.54
C VAL A 128 35.66 29.49 3.78
N THR A 129 36.93 29.10 3.64
CA THR A 129 37.30 27.87 2.92
C THR A 129 36.75 26.61 3.62
N HIS A 130 36.90 26.50 4.95
CA HIS A 130 36.38 25.34 5.68
C HIS A 130 34.84 25.33 5.72
N THR A 131 34.21 26.50 5.72
CA THR A 131 32.76 26.59 5.62
C THR A 131 32.26 26.10 4.26
N ALA A 132 32.94 26.44 3.17
CA ALA A 132 32.63 25.92 1.85
C ALA A 132 32.70 24.37 1.82
N GLN A 133 33.70 23.77 2.45
CA GLN A 133 33.82 22.31 2.59
C GLN A 133 32.68 21.70 3.43
N VAL A 134 32.28 22.35 4.51
CA VAL A 134 31.13 21.88 5.32
C VAL A 134 29.82 21.99 4.55
N ILE A 135 29.62 23.07 3.78
CA ILE A 135 28.45 23.23 2.91
C ILE A 135 28.43 22.13 1.84
N GLU A 136 29.57 21.83 1.20
CA GLU A 136 29.71 20.72 0.26
C GLU A 136 29.26 19.38 0.88
N LEU A 137 29.72 19.06 2.09
CA LEU A 137 29.31 17.85 2.80
C LEU A 137 27.81 17.81 3.11
N LEU A 138 27.22 18.94 3.48
CA LEU A 138 25.78 19.05 3.74
C LEU A 138 24.95 18.87 2.46
N LEU A 139 25.35 19.50 1.35
CA LEU A 139 24.72 19.34 0.04
C LEU A 139 24.78 17.88 -0.42
N ARG A 140 25.93 17.22 -0.26
CA ARG A 140 26.11 15.80 -0.59
C ARG A 140 25.27 14.88 0.27
N ALA A 141 25.15 15.17 1.56
CA ALA A 141 24.30 14.40 2.46
C ALA A 141 22.81 14.53 2.09
N ASP A 142 22.34 15.72 1.75
CA ASP A 142 20.94 15.95 1.35
C ASP A 142 20.61 15.29 0.02
N GLU A 143 21.46 15.45 -1.00
CA GLU A 143 21.26 14.79 -2.30
C GLU A 143 21.27 13.26 -2.16
N THR A 144 22.17 12.70 -1.34
CA THR A 144 22.20 11.25 -1.05
C THR A 144 20.91 10.81 -0.36
N ALA A 145 20.40 11.61 0.59
CA ALA A 145 19.16 11.32 1.28
C ALA A 145 17.95 11.39 0.34
N GLU A 146 17.87 12.38 -0.55
CA GLU A 146 16.80 12.48 -1.55
C GLU A 146 16.91 11.37 -2.60
N ALA A 147 18.11 11.08 -3.12
CA ALA A 147 18.34 9.94 -4.01
C ALA A 147 17.89 8.63 -3.36
N GLY A 148 18.22 8.42 -2.09
CA GLY A 148 17.75 7.28 -1.31
C GLY A 148 16.22 7.23 -1.15
N ARG A 149 15.57 8.38 -0.91
CA ARG A 149 14.10 8.49 -0.86
C ARG A 149 13.48 8.16 -2.22
N ARG A 150 14.02 8.69 -3.32
CA ARG A 150 13.56 8.41 -4.69
C ARG A 150 13.69 6.93 -5.02
N LEU A 151 14.82 6.30 -4.68
CA LEU A 151 15.01 4.87 -4.85
C LEU A 151 13.97 4.07 -4.07
N ARG A 152 13.79 4.33 -2.77
CA ARG A 152 12.79 3.64 -1.94
C ARG A 152 11.36 3.78 -2.48
N ARG A 153 11.00 4.95 -3.01
CA ARG A 153 9.70 5.17 -3.68
C ARG A 153 9.59 4.31 -4.94
N ALA A 154 10.55 4.39 -5.85
CA ALA A 154 10.57 3.60 -7.08
C ALA A 154 10.51 2.09 -6.80
N THR A 155 11.27 1.62 -5.80
CA THR A 155 11.24 0.24 -5.33
C THR A 155 9.86 -0.16 -4.78
N SER A 156 9.21 0.72 -4.02
CA SER A 156 7.84 0.48 -3.52
C SER A 156 6.82 0.43 -4.66
N ASP A 157 6.94 1.32 -5.64
CA ASP A 157 6.08 1.37 -6.83
C ASP A 157 6.23 0.10 -7.69
N LEU A 158 7.45 -0.41 -7.82
CA LEU A 158 7.73 -1.68 -8.51
C LEU A 158 7.10 -2.88 -7.78
N ARG A 159 7.18 -2.94 -6.45
CA ARG A 159 6.48 -3.99 -5.67
C ARG A 159 4.97 -3.91 -5.84
N LEU A 160 4.41 -2.70 -5.85
CA LEU A 160 2.98 -2.49 -6.11
C LEU A 160 2.59 -2.94 -7.53
N ALA A 161 3.41 -2.65 -8.54
CA ALA A 161 3.16 -3.08 -9.91
C ALA A 161 3.18 -4.63 -10.03
N ILE A 162 4.10 -5.30 -9.34
CA ILE A 162 4.13 -6.77 -9.28
C ILE A 162 2.84 -7.31 -8.65
N LEU A 163 2.39 -6.74 -7.52
CA LEU A 163 1.13 -7.12 -6.90
C LEU A 163 -0.05 -6.94 -7.87
N GLN A 164 -0.12 -5.80 -8.56
CA GLN A 164 -1.19 -5.51 -9.53
C GLN A 164 -1.24 -6.53 -10.67
N LEU A 165 -0.08 -6.97 -11.19
CA LEU A 165 0.01 -8.03 -12.20
C LEU A 165 -0.50 -9.38 -11.65
N LEU A 166 -0.13 -9.73 -10.42
CA LEU A 166 -0.64 -10.94 -9.75
C LEU A 166 -2.16 -10.88 -9.51
N MET A 167 -2.72 -9.70 -9.24
CA MET A 167 -4.17 -9.52 -9.03
C MET A 167 -5.00 -9.74 -10.30
N VAL A 168 -4.40 -9.60 -11.49
CA VAL A 168 -5.04 -9.90 -12.79
C VAL A 168 -4.56 -11.23 -13.38
N GLU A 169 -3.94 -12.07 -12.56
CA GLU A 169 -3.48 -13.42 -12.91
C GLU A 169 -2.33 -13.44 -13.96
N ASP A 170 -1.68 -12.30 -14.23
CA ASP A 170 -0.51 -12.19 -15.13
C ASP A 170 0.81 -12.53 -14.40
N THR A 171 0.94 -13.80 -14.03
CA THR A 171 2.09 -14.33 -13.30
C THR A 171 3.40 -14.23 -14.09
N ILE A 172 3.34 -14.32 -15.42
CA ILE A 172 4.52 -14.24 -16.29
C ILE A 172 5.10 -12.82 -16.26
N ALA A 173 4.26 -11.80 -16.44
CA ALA A 173 4.73 -10.42 -16.35
C ALA A 173 5.22 -10.09 -14.94
N ALA A 174 4.51 -10.54 -13.90
CA ALA A 174 4.92 -10.35 -12.50
C ALA A 174 6.33 -10.92 -12.24
N ARG A 175 6.58 -12.18 -12.63
CA ARG A 175 7.89 -12.82 -12.51
C ARG A 175 8.98 -12.08 -13.28
N ARG A 176 8.70 -11.64 -14.51
CA ARG A 176 9.67 -10.90 -15.33
C ARG A 176 10.10 -9.58 -14.68
N VAL A 177 9.16 -8.86 -14.05
CA VAL A 177 9.47 -7.62 -13.32
C VAL A 177 10.25 -7.92 -12.03
N ALA A 178 9.86 -8.98 -11.31
CA ALA A 178 10.52 -9.38 -10.06
C ALA A 178 11.96 -9.88 -10.27
N ALA A 179 12.21 -10.71 -11.30
CA ALA A 179 13.48 -11.42 -11.49
C ALA A 179 14.71 -10.51 -11.57
N GLY A 180 14.56 -9.28 -12.10
CA GLY A 180 15.66 -8.32 -12.20
C GLY A 180 16.04 -7.63 -10.88
N LEU A 181 15.14 -7.62 -9.90
CA LEU A 181 15.27 -6.82 -8.67
C LEU A 181 15.26 -7.67 -7.40
N TRP A 182 14.48 -8.75 -7.39
CA TRP A 182 14.35 -9.71 -6.30
C TRP A 182 14.38 -11.14 -6.85
N PRO A 183 15.57 -11.66 -7.20
CA PRO A 183 15.73 -13.05 -7.61
C PRO A 183 15.18 -14.00 -6.55
N GLY A 184 14.40 -15.01 -6.93
CA GLY A 184 13.81 -15.97 -5.98
C GLY A 184 12.41 -15.63 -5.47
N LEU A 185 11.99 -14.35 -5.53
CA LEU A 185 10.76 -13.87 -4.89
C LEU A 185 9.48 -14.57 -5.37
N LEU A 186 9.44 -14.86 -6.67
CA LEU A 186 8.30 -15.48 -7.35
C LEU A 186 8.78 -16.70 -8.13
N ASP A 187 9.72 -17.49 -7.61
CA ASP A 187 10.24 -18.68 -8.31
C ASP A 187 9.33 -19.90 -8.13
N THR A 188 8.51 -19.93 -7.07
CA THR A 188 7.52 -20.98 -6.83
C THR A 188 6.21 -20.70 -7.58
N ASP A 189 5.41 -21.73 -7.84
CA ASP A 189 4.08 -21.57 -8.44
C ASP A 189 2.97 -21.32 -7.41
N THR A 190 3.29 -21.40 -6.11
CA THR A 190 2.33 -21.18 -5.03
C THR A 190 2.81 -20.13 -4.03
N ALA A 191 1.88 -19.40 -3.45
CA ALA A 191 2.11 -18.45 -2.36
C ALA A 191 0.95 -18.42 -1.36
N CYS A 192 1.24 -17.91 -0.16
CA CYS A 192 0.27 -17.45 0.81
C CYS A 192 0.22 -15.92 0.79
N VAL A 193 -0.95 -15.35 1.02
CA VAL A 193 -1.12 -13.90 1.22
C VAL A 193 -1.46 -13.66 2.68
N TYR A 194 -0.77 -12.70 3.29
CA TYR A 194 -1.06 -12.19 4.61
C TYR A 194 -1.42 -10.71 4.52
N VAL A 195 -2.37 -10.28 5.33
CA VAL A 195 -2.70 -8.88 5.53
C VAL A 195 -2.45 -8.55 6.99
N VAL A 196 -1.56 -7.60 7.22
CA VAL A 196 -1.30 -7.03 8.54
C VAL A 196 -2.01 -5.68 8.62
N GLU A 197 -2.89 -5.51 9.61
CA GLU A 197 -3.61 -4.27 9.87
C GLU A 197 -3.04 -3.56 11.09
N CYS A 198 -2.72 -2.27 10.93
CA CYS A 198 -2.34 -1.35 11.99
C CYS A 198 -3.00 0.02 11.80
N SER A 199 -2.63 0.98 12.64
CA SER A 199 -2.99 2.38 12.43
C SER A 199 -2.38 2.92 11.13
N ALA A 200 -2.98 3.96 10.55
CA ALA A 200 -2.49 4.53 9.30
C ALA A 200 -1.10 5.18 9.47
N GLU A 201 -0.83 5.72 10.65
CA GLU A 201 0.42 6.37 11.05
C GLU A 201 1.59 5.36 11.15
N GLU A 202 1.29 4.12 11.55
CA GLU A 202 2.29 3.08 11.74
C GLU A 202 2.56 2.25 10.49
N ARG A 203 1.72 2.36 9.45
CA ARG A 203 1.79 1.50 8.25
C ARG A 203 3.16 1.54 7.57
N ASP A 204 3.77 2.72 7.45
CA ASP A 204 5.05 2.84 6.76
C ASP A 204 6.17 2.12 7.51
N ARG A 205 6.17 2.24 8.84
CA ARG A 205 7.11 1.55 9.71
C ARG A 205 6.85 0.03 9.69
N LEU A 206 5.59 -0.38 9.76
CA LEU A 206 5.21 -1.79 9.71
C LEU A 206 5.64 -2.45 8.39
N ALA A 207 5.47 -1.76 7.26
CA ALA A 207 5.91 -2.27 5.97
C ALA A 207 7.43 -2.50 5.92
N GLU A 208 8.23 -1.59 6.49
CA GLU A 208 9.68 -1.76 6.60
C GLU A 208 10.06 -2.93 7.52
N GLU A 209 9.36 -3.10 8.64
CA GLU A 209 9.63 -4.20 9.57
C GLU A 209 9.19 -5.56 9.01
N CYS A 210 8.10 -5.62 8.23
CA CYS A 210 7.73 -6.83 7.48
C CYS A 210 8.80 -7.20 6.44
N LEU A 211 9.37 -6.22 5.72
CA LEU A 211 10.47 -6.47 4.77
C LEU A 211 11.69 -7.06 5.47
N VAL A 212 12.06 -6.50 6.63
CA VAL A 212 13.19 -7.00 7.44
C VAL A 212 12.89 -8.39 8.00
N ALA A 213 11.69 -8.60 8.54
CA ALA A 213 11.30 -9.88 9.14
C ALA A 213 11.35 -11.01 8.11
N THR A 214 10.87 -10.76 6.90
CA THR A 214 10.81 -11.75 5.81
C THR A 214 12.12 -11.92 5.03
N GLY A 215 13.20 -11.24 5.42
CA GLY A 215 14.50 -11.34 4.74
C GLY A 215 14.46 -10.99 3.25
N GLU A 216 13.54 -10.12 2.83
CA GLU A 216 13.24 -9.79 1.42
C GLU A 216 12.78 -10.97 0.54
N GLN A 217 12.42 -12.11 1.14
CA GLN A 217 11.89 -13.29 0.43
C GLN A 217 10.37 -13.22 0.22
N ALA A 218 9.72 -12.16 0.69
CA ALA A 218 8.30 -11.90 0.49
C ALA A 218 8.05 -10.55 -0.20
N LEU A 219 6.99 -10.51 -1.00
CA LEU A 219 6.53 -9.29 -1.65
C LEU A 219 5.69 -8.51 -0.64
N VAL A 220 6.30 -7.50 -0.03
CA VAL A 220 5.64 -6.62 0.94
C VAL A 220 5.19 -5.33 0.26
N VAL A 221 3.90 -5.03 0.34
CA VAL A 221 3.27 -3.89 -0.33
C VAL A 221 2.33 -3.17 0.64
N ARG A 222 2.41 -1.84 0.69
CA ARG A 222 1.39 -1.02 1.34
C ARG A 222 0.09 -1.16 0.56
N CYS A 223 -1.01 -1.56 1.19
CA CYS A 223 -2.28 -1.69 0.49
C CYS A 223 -2.69 -0.33 -0.12
N PRO A 224 -2.93 -0.26 -1.43
CA PRO A 224 -3.31 1.00 -2.08
C PRO A 224 -4.74 1.42 -1.70
N ALA A 225 -5.59 0.46 -1.31
CA ALA A 225 -6.98 0.69 -0.95
C ALA A 225 -7.21 1.03 0.52
N MET A 226 -6.44 0.41 1.43
CA MET A 226 -6.66 0.48 2.88
C MET A 226 -5.46 1.13 3.57
N ALA A 227 -5.70 2.24 4.26
CA ALA A 227 -4.65 3.09 4.83
C ALA A 227 -3.87 2.42 5.97
N GLY A 228 -4.43 1.40 6.62
CA GLY A 228 -3.79 0.65 7.70
C GLY A 228 -3.28 -0.74 7.30
N HIS A 229 -3.41 -1.15 6.03
CA HIS A 229 -3.06 -2.52 5.62
C HIS A 229 -1.69 -2.60 4.95
N VAL A 230 -0.94 -3.64 5.31
CA VAL A 230 0.27 -4.12 4.62
C VAL A 230 -0.02 -5.52 4.09
N ILE A 231 0.13 -5.71 2.78
CA ILE A 231 -0.05 -6.98 2.09
C ILE A 231 1.31 -7.65 1.97
N VAL A 232 1.41 -8.90 2.38
CA VAL A 232 2.63 -9.72 2.28
C VAL A 232 2.29 -10.97 1.46
N VAL A 233 2.86 -11.09 0.27
CA VAL A 233 2.76 -12.30 -0.54
C VAL A 233 4.05 -13.09 -0.38
N THR A 234 3.96 -14.31 0.14
CA THR A 234 5.13 -15.13 0.46
C THR A 234 5.02 -16.52 -0.14
N PRO A 235 6.09 -17.03 -0.79
CA PRO A 235 6.13 -18.41 -1.28
C PRO A 235 6.41 -19.44 -0.18
N GLY A 236 6.95 -19.01 0.97
CA GLY A 236 7.42 -19.86 2.07
C GLY A 236 6.48 -19.90 3.29
N ASP A 237 6.50 -21.01 4.03
CA ASP A 237 5.68 -21.19 5.23
C ASP A 237 6.24 -20.45 6.47
N ASP A 238 7.55 -20.20 6.52
CA ASP A 238 8.24 -19.61 7.68
C ASP A 238 7.81 -18.16 7.98
N THR A 239 7.40 -17.42 6.94
CA THR A 239 6.92 -16.03 7.04
C THR A 239 5.72 -15.89 7.99
N ALA A 240 4.89 -16.91 8.12
CA ALA A 240 3.73 -16.86 9.02
C ALA A 240 4.16 -16.67 10.48
N GLY A 241 5.21 -17.39 10.91
CA GLY A 241 5.74 -17.31 12.28
C GLY A 241 6.45 -15.99 12.56
N GLU A 242 7.16 -15.45 11.55
CA GLU A 242 7.82 -14.16 11.63
C GLU A 242 6.82 -13.00 11.77
N LEU A 243 5.77 -13.01 10.95
CA LEU A 243 4.68 -12.02 11.04
C LEU A 243 3.92 -12.14 12.37
N ARG A 244 3.68 -13.37 12.86
CA ARG A 244 3.08 -13.58 14.19
C ARG A 244 3.93 -12.95 15.29
N SER A 245 5.24 -13.22 15.29
CA SER A 245 6.18 -12.66 16.26
C SER A 245 6.27 -11.13 16.18
N LEU A 246 5.97 -10.53 15.01
CA LEU A 246 5.91 -9.08 14.83
C LEU A 246 4.66 -8.48 15.50
N ILE A 247 3.49 -9.12 15.37
CA ILE A 247 2.23 -8.63 15.95
C ILE A 247 2.12 -8.88 17.45
N ASP A 248 2.70 -9.96 17.99
CA ASP A 248 2.65 -10.27 19.44
C ASP A 248 3.22 -9.15 20.31
N ARG A 249 4.13 -8.35 19.73
CA ARG A 249 4.77 -7.21 20.38
C ARG A 249 3.97 -5.90 20.27
N ARG A 250 2.78 -5.93 19.65
CA ARG A 250 2.02 -4.73 19.27
C ARG A 250 0.54 -4.87 19.60
N PRO A 251 0.03 -4.09 20.55
CA PRO A 251 -1.41 -4.05 20.75
C PRO A 251 -2.09 -3.46 19.52
N ARG A 252 -3.29 -3.95 19.17
CA ARG A 252 -4.14 -3.43 18.08
C ARG A 252 -3.53 -3.61 16.69
N THR A 253 -2.68 -4.61 16.52
CA THR A 253 -2.19 -5.04 15.20
C THR A 253 -2.74 -6.41 14.91
N PHE A 254 -3.44 -6.56 13.78
CA PHE A 254 -4.15 -7.78 13.43
C PHE A 254 -3.54 -8.45 12.22
N LEU A 255 -3.58 -9.77 12.17
CA LEU A 255 -3.02 -10.58 11.07
C LEU A 255 -4.07 -11.54 10.51
N GLY A 256 -4.36 -11.41 9.22
CA GLY A 256 -5.14 -12.39 8.48
C GLY A 256 -4.28 -13.11 7.46
N GLY A 257 -4.35 -14.45 7.40
CA GLY A 257 -3.62 -15.27 6.44
C GLY A 257 -4.54 -16.07 5.53
N SER A 258 -4.16 -16.22 4.25
CA SER A 258 -4.83 -17.11 3.30
C SER A 258 -4.39 -18.56 3.46
N ALA A 259 -5.11 -19.49 2.82
CA ALA A 259 -4.53 -20.80 2.52
C ALA A 259 -3.44 -20.63 1.44
N ARG A 260 -2.59 -21.65 1.27
CA ARG A 260 -1.65 -21.72 0.15
C ARG A 260 -2.42 -21.82 -1.17
N GLN A 261 -2.09 -20.95 -2.12
CA GLN A 261 -2.76 -20.85 -3.42
C GLN A 261 -1.73 -20.82 -4.54
N SER A 262 -2.14 -21.16 -5.76
CA SER A 262 -1.38 -20.84 -6.98
C SER A 262 -1.15 -19.32 -7.07
N LEU A 263 0.00 -18.89 -7.61
CA LEU A 263 0.27 -17.47 -7.86
C LEU A 263 -0.77 -16.83 -8.80
N ALA A 264 -1.36 -17.62 -9.71
CA ALA A 264 -2.46 -17.16 -10.55
C ALA A 264 -3.70 -16.80 -9.73
N HIS A 265 -3.84 -17.33 -8.51
CA HIS A 265 -4.97 -17.12 -7.63
C HIS A 265 -4.66 -16.13 -6.48
N THR A 266 -3.68 -15.25 -6.65
CA THR A 266 -3.27 -14.26 -5.63
C THR A 266 -4.43 -13.35 -5.22
N ALA A 267 -5.33 -12.96 -6.14
CA ALA A 267 -6.51 -12.17 -5.81
C ALA A 267 -7.47 -12.91 -4.85
N THR A 268 -7.65 -14.21 -5.05
CA THR A 268 -8.44 -15.08 -4.16
C THR A 268 -7.76 -15.19 -2.80
N ALA A 269 -6.45 -15.44 -2.77
CA ALA A 269 -5.67 -15.49 -1.54
C ALA A 269 -5.76 -14.17 -0.75
N TYR A 270 -5.73 -13.02 -1.44
CA TYR A 270 -5.92 -11.73 -0.79
C TYR A 270 -7.32 -11.57 -0.18
N GLY A 271 -8.38 -11.99 -0.88
CA GLY A 271 -9.74 -12.04 -0.31
C GLY A 271 -9.83 -12.94 0.93
N GLN A 272 -9.21 -14.12 0.88
CA GLN A 272 -9.11 -15.04 2.03
C GLN A 272 -8.39 -14.41 3.23
N ALA A 273 -7.28 -13.72 2.97
CA ALA A 273 -6.51 -13.05 4.02
C ALA A 273 -7.31 -11.91 4.68
N VAL A 274 -8.10 -11.14 3.91
CA VAL A 274 -9.00 -10.13 4.46
C VAL A 274 -10.15 -10.74 5.26
N SER A 275 -10.72 -11.86 4.79
CA SER A 275 -11.74 -12.59 5.56
C SER A 275 -11.18 -13.16 6.87
N ALA A 276 -9.95 -13.67 6.85
CA ALA A 276 -9.26 -14.12 8.06
C ALA A 276 -8.94 -12.94 9.00
N LEU A 277 -8.56 -11.79 8.45
CA LEU A 277 -8.32 -10.58 9.24
C LEU A 277 -9.59 -10.13 10.00
N ALA A 278 -10.76 -10.24 9.37
CA ALA A 278 -12.03 -9.96 10.04
C ALA A 278 -12.26 -10.87 11.25
N VAL A 279 -11.84 -12.14 11.18
CA VAL A 279 -11.86 -13.07 12.33
C VAL A 279 -10.82 -12.68 13.38
N ALA A 280 -9.62 -12.28 12.96
CA ALA A 280 -8.54 -11.87 13.84
C ALA A 280 -8.93 -10.71 14.77
N HIS A 281 -9.82 -9.80 14.32
CA HIS A 281 -10.38 -8.70 15.13
C HIS A 281 -11.17 -9.18 16.36
N PHE A 282 -11.72 -10.40 16.32
CA PHE A 282 -12.50 -10.98 17.41
C PHE A 282 -11.74 -12.04 18.22
N HIS A 283 -10.53 -12.43 17.78
CA HIS A 283 -9.72 -13.46 18.42
C HIS A 283 -8.69 -12.86 19.39
N PRO A 284 -8.45 -13.46 20.57
CA PRO A 284 -7.46 -12.96 21.54
C PRO A 284 -6.03 -12.88 20.98
N ASP A 285 -5.69 -13.82 20.10
CA ASP A 285 -4.36 -13.88 19.47
C ASP A 285 -4.14 -12.82 18.39
N GLN A 286 -5.17 -12.02 18.06
CA GLN A 286 -5.13 -10.97 17.02
C GLN A 286 -4.67 -11.51 15.64
N ALA A 287 -4.74 -12.82 15.45
CA ALA A 287 -4.31 -13.52 14.26
C ALA A 287 -5.33 -14.61 13.91
N ALA A 288 -5.56 -14.81 12.62
CA ALA A 288 -6.32 -15.95 12.13
C ALA A 288 -5.84 -16.36 10.74
N VAL A 289 -5.97 -17.65 10.43
CA VAL A 289 -5.76 -18.19 9.08
C VAL A 289 -7.10 -18.64 8.52
N TYR A 290 -7.32 -18.43 7.22
CA TYR A 290 -8.58 -18.73 6.54
C TYR A 290 -9.11 -20.16 6.82
N ALA A 291 -8.23 -21.15 7.01
CA ALA A 291 -8.64 -22.52 7.32
C ALA A 291 -9.35 -22.70 8.68
N GLU A 292 -9.22 -21.76 9.61
CA GLU A 292 -9.77 -21.86 10.97
C GLU A 292 -11.29 -21.63 11.02
N ARG A 293 -11.89 -21.14 9.92
CA ARG A 293 -13.33 -20.86 9.81
C ARG A 293 -14.04 -21.92 8.96
N THR A 294 -15.24 -22.30 9.40
CA THR A 294 -16.14 -23.13 8.58
C THR A 294 -16.80 -22.23 7.54
N HIS A 295 -16.51 -22.50 6.26
CA HIS A 295 -17.05 -21.74 5.13
C HIS A 295 -18.19 -22.50 4.42
N PRO A 296 -19.24 -21.81 3.94
CA PRO A 296 -20.44 -22.42 3.36
C PRO A 296 -20.15 -23.41 2.24
N GLU A 297 -19.21 -23.08 1.34
CA GLU A 297 -18.87 -23.89 0.17
C GLU A 297 -18.31 -25.27 0.55
N ARG A 298 -17.66 -25.39 1.71
CA ARG A 298 -17.13 -26.66 2.22
C ARG A 298 -18.20 -27.57 2.82
N LEU A 299 -19.40 -27.03 3.06
CA LEU A 299 -20.54 -27.75 3.61
C LEU A 299 -21.53 -28.23 2.53
N MET A 300 -21.28 -27.85 1.28
CA MET A 300 -22.06 -28.25 0.11
C MET A 300 -21.47 -29.51 -0.54
N ASP A 301 -22.27 -30.24 -1.31
CA ASP A 301 -21.75 -31.34 -2.12
C ASP A 301 -20.78 -30.81 -3.20
N PRO A 302 -19.50 -31.24 -3.21
CA PRO A 302 -18.50 -30.65 -4.09
C PRO A 302 -18.79 -30.82 -5.58
N ALA A 303 -19.35 -31.97 -5.98
CA ALA A 303 -19.67 -32.26 -7.38
C ALA A 303 -20.86 -31.42 -7.86
N ALA A 304 -21.92 -31.35 -7.05
CA ALA A 304 -23.08 -30.51 -7.34
C ALA A 304 -22.71 -29.02 -7.38
N LEU A 305 -21.85 -28.56 -6.46
CA LEU A 305 -21.38 -27.17 -6.41
C LEU A 305 -20.53 -26.84 -7.63
N HIS A 306 -19.67 -27.77 -8.07
CA HIS A 306 -18.91 -27.64 -9.30
C HIS A 306 -19.81 -27.48 -10.52
N ASP A 307 -20.72 -28.44 -10.70
CA ASP A 307 -21.64 -28.50 -11.83
C ASP A 307 -22.52 -27.26 -11.93
N TRP A 308 -23.03 -26.80 -10.78
CA TRP A 308 -23.81 -25.58 -10.70
C TRP A 308 -22.97 -24.34 -11.03
N THR A 309 -21.75 -24.24 -10.49
CA THR A 309 -20.82 -23.13 -10.78
C THR A 309 -20.49 -23.06 -12.27
N ALA A 310 -20.17 -24.20 -12.89
CA ALA A 310 -19.88 -24.29 -14.31
C ALA A 310 -21.07 -23.86 -15.17
N ARG A 311 -22.31 -24.21 -14.77
CA ARG A 311 -23.52 -23.76 -15.46
C ARG A 311 -23.76 -22.25 -15.30
N LEU A 312 -23.61 -21.71 -14.09
CA LEU A 312 -23.84 -20.30 -13.83
C LEU A 312 -22.85 -19.42 -14.62
N LEU A 313 -21.57 -19.80 -14.65
CA LEU A 313 -20.53 -19.02 -15.31
C LEU A 313 -20.40 -19.28 -16.82
N ARG A 314 -21.10 -20.31 -17.35
CA ARG A 314 -21.10 -20.67 -18.77
C ARG A 314 -21.29 -19.50 -19.75
N PRO A 315 -22.16 -18.49 -19.48
CA PRO A 315 -22.32 -17.35 -20.40
C PRO A 315 -21.01 -16.60 -20.69
N LEU A 316 -20.08 -16.58 -19.73
CA LEU A 316 -18.77 -15.92 -19.87
C LEU A 316 -17.80 -16.71 -20.76
N ASP A 317 -18.04 -18.00 -21.01
CA ASP A 317 -17.16 -18.85 -21.83
C ASP A 317 -17.21 -18.50 -23.32
N THR A 318 -18.18 -17.68 -23.74
CA THR A 318 -18.26 -17.11 -25.10
C THR A 318 -17.20 -16.03 -25.36
N LEU A 319 -16.56 -15.52 -24.31
CA LEU A 319 -15.58 -14.44 -24.41
C LEU A 319 -14.18 -14.97 -24.72
N PRO A 320 -13.33 -14.18 -25.39
CA PRO A 320 -11.89 -14.46 -25.48
C PRO A 320 -11.28 -14.66 -24.09
N HIS A 321 -10.36 -15.62 -23.96
CA HIS A 321 -9.78 -16.04 -22.68
C HIS A 321 -9.28 -14.88 -21.81
N HIS A 322 -8.53 -13.93 -22.40
CA HIS A 322 -8.00 -12.78 -21.67
C HIS A 322 -9.10 -11.84 -21.13
N ILE A 323 -10.16 -11.60 -21.91
CA ILE A 323 -11.30 -10.78 -21.47
C ILE A 323 -12.05 -11.49 -20.35
N ARG A 324 -12.27 -12.81 -20.49
CA ARG A 324 -12.91 -13.62 -19.46
C ARG A 324 -12.14 -13.55 -18.14
N ALA A 325 -10.83 -13.80 -18.17
CA ALA A 325 -9.98 -13.74 -16.97
C ALA A 325 -10.05 -12.36 -16.30
N GLU A 326 -9.93 -11.28 -17.07
CA GLU A 326 -9.99 -9.90 -16.59
C GLU A 326 -11.33 -9.56 -15.92
N LEU A 327 -12.45 -9.99 -16.52
CA LEU A 327 -13.79 -9.78 -15.95
C LEU A 327 -14.00 -10.58 -14.66
N LEU A 328 -13.56 -11.84 -14.62
CA LEU A 328 -13.67 -12.70 -13.44
C LEU A 328 -12.84 -12.15 -12.27
N ALA A 329 -11.57 -11.82 -12.52
CA ALA A 329 -10.68 -11.25 -11.50
C ALA A 329 -11.22 -9.91 -10.98
N THR A 330 -11.66 -9.03 -11.88
CA THR A 330 -12.23 -7.73 -11.48
C THR A 330 -13.52 -7.90 -10.68
N THR A 331 -14.42 -8.78 -11.12
CA THR A 331 -15.73 -8.96 -10.46
C THR A 331 -15.58 -9.63 -9.11
N ARG A 332 -14.70 -10.64 -8.99
CA ARG A 332 -14.39 -11.28 -7.71
C ARG A 332 -13.92 -10.24 -6.68
N LEU A 333 -12.95 -9.42 -7.06
CA LEU A 333 -12.42 -8.37 -6.19
C LEU A 333 -13.41 -7.20 -5.98
N GLY A 334 -14.26 -6.91 -6.96
CA GLY A 334 -15.32 -5.90 -6.88
C GLY A 334 -16.52 -6.33 -6.05
N LEU A 335 -16.72 -7.62 -5.84
CA LEU A 335 -17.68 -8.14 -4.88
C LEU A 335 -17.09 -8.12 -3.46
N GLU A 336 -15.78 -8.32 -3.31
CA GLU A 336 -15.11 -8.25 -2.00
C GLU A 336 -14.94 -6.82 -1.48
N PHE A 337 -14.67 -5.86 -2.38
CA PHE A 337 -14.39 -4.47 -2.02
C PHE A 337 -15.27 -3.47 -2.77
N THR A 338 -15.27 -2.21 -2.35
CA THR A 338 -15.91 -1.15 -3.15
C THR A 338 -15.18 -0.94 -4.48
N ALA A 339 -15.89 -0.53 -5.54
CA ALA A 339 -15.29 -0.26 -6.85
C ALA A 339 -14.09 0.70 -6.81
N VAL A 340 -14.05 1.64 -5.85
CA VAL A 340 -12.91 2.54 -5.63
C VAL A 340 -11.70 1.79 -5.07
N ASN A 341 -11.92 0.93 -4.09
CA ASN A 341 -10.85 0.14 -3.47
C ASN A 341 -10.33 -0.92 -4.44
N THR A 342 -11.22 -1.63 -5.14
CA THR A 342 -10.86 -2.56 -6.22
C THR A 342 -10.02 -1.88 -7.29
N ALA A 343 -10.40 -0.67 -7.73
CA ALA A 343 -9.66 0.09 -8.73
C ALA A 343 -8.23 0.42 -8.29
N LYS A 344 -8.05 0.82 -7.03
CA LYS A 344 -6.73 1.08 -6.43
C LYS A 344 -5.87 -0.19 -6.37
N VAL A 345 -6.46 -1.33 -5.99
CA VAL A 345 -5.76 -2.62 -5.93
C VAL A 345 -5.36 -3.11 -7.32
N LEU A 346 -6.22 -2.94 -8.33
CA LEU A 346 -5.96 -3.37 -9.71
C LEU A 346 -5.14 -2.38 -10.54
N GLY A 347 -4.92 -1.15 -10.07
CA GLY A 347 -4.24 -0.11 -10.85
C GLY A 347 -5.06 0.40 -12.03
N VAL A 348 -6.39 0.35 -11.96
CA VAL A 348 -7.31 0.83 -13.00
C VAL A 348 -8.24 1.93 -12.48
N SER A 349 -9.11 2.49 -13.33
CA SER A 349 -10.09 3.48 -12.88
C SER A 349 -11.31 2.83 -12.22
N ARG A 350 -11.96 3.53 -11.28
CA ARG A 350 -13.25 3.08 -10.67
C ARG A 350 -14.35 2.83 -11.71
N ASN A 351 -14.31 3.58 -12.82
CA ASN A 351 -15.30 3.43 -13.90
C ASN A 351 -15.04 2.15 -14.68
N THR A 352 -13.77 1.79 -14.86
CA THR A 352 -13.38 0.51 -15.48
C THR A 352 -13.89 -0.67 -14.65
N VAL A 353 -13.74 -0.61 -13.32
CA VAL A 353 -14.28 -1.66 -12.43
C VAL A 353 -15.79 -1.78 -12.58
N ARG A 354 -16.52 -0.66 -12.51
CA ARG A 354 -17.99 -0.64 -12.69
C ARG A 354 -18.41 -1.21 -14.04
N ALA A 355 -17.82 -0.74 -15.13
CA ALA A 355 -18.15 -1.22 -16.47
C ALA A 355 -17.90 -2.73 -16.65
N ARG A 356 -16.83 -3.26 -16.03
CA ARG A 356 -16.55 -4.70 -16.03
C ARG A 356 -17.57 -5.49 -15.19
N MET A 357 -17.94 -5.00 -14.02
CA MET A 357 -18.97 -5.62 -13.19
C MET A 357 -20.35 -5.60 -13.88
N GLU A 358 -20.75 -4.45 -14.43
CA GLU A 358 -21.98 -4.28 -15.23
C GLU A 358 -22.02 -5.24 -16.42
N ARG A 359 -20.88 -5.45 -17.09
CA ARG A 359 -20.78 -6.44 -18.16
C ARG A 359 -21.03 -7.86 -17.67
N VAL A 360 -20.53 -8.23 -16.48
CA VAL A 360 -20.80 -9.54 -15.88
C VAL A 360 -22.26 -9.66 -15.45
N GLU A 361 -22.86 -8.61 -14.87
CA GLU A 361 -24.29 -8.56 -14.54
C GLU A 361 -25.17 -8.89 -15.75
N VAL A 362 -24.91 -8.20 -16.87
CA VAL A 362 -25.63 -8.41 -18.12
C VAL A 362 -25.45 -9.82 -18.66
N LEU A 363 -24.22 -10.36 -18.66
CA LEU A 363 -23.94 -11.71 -19.16
C LEU A 363 -24.58 -12.80 -18.32
N LEU A 364 -24.65 -12.60 -17.00
CA LEU A 364 -25.25 -13.56 -16.06
C LEU A 364 -26.77 -13.36 -15.91
N GLY A 365 -27.35 -12.30 -16.48
CA GLY A 365 -28.76 -11.98 -16.34
C GLY A 365 -29.15 -11.69 -14.88
N THR A 366 -28.28 -11.00 -14.14
CA THR A 366 -28.43 -10.72 -12.71
C THR A 366 -28.31 -9.22 -12.42
N ASP A 367 -28.65 -8.82 -11.19
CA ASP A 367 -28.52 -7.45 -10.68
C ASP A 367 -27.67 -7.45 -9.39
N PHE A 368 -26.50 -6.82 -9.39
CA PHE A 368 -25.64 -6.66 -8.21
C PHE A 368 -26.13 -5.56 -7.26
N SER A 369 -27.24 -4.88 -7.55
CA SER A 369 -27.96 -4.14 -6.52
C SER A 369 -28.61 -5.07 -5.47
N ASP A 370 -28.85 -6.34 -5.84
CA ASP A 370 -29.34 -7.39 -4.97
C ASP A 370 -28.18 -8.13 -4.26
N LEU A 371 -28.21 -8.14 -2.93
CA LEU A 371 -27.19 -8.81 -2.12
C LEU A 371 -27.25 -10.34 -2.22
N THR A 372 -28.42 -10.91 -2.50
CA THR A 372 -28.56 -12.37 -2.71
C THR A 372 -27.89 -12.79 -4.01
N ALA A 373 -28.10 -12.03 -5.09
CA ALA A 373 -27.38 -12.18 -6.35
C ALA A 373 -25.86 -12.07 -6.17
N ARG A 374 -25.39 -11.02 -5.47
CA ARG A 374 -23.95 -10.84 -5.19
C ARG A 374 -23.34 -12.01 -4.41
N ALA A 375 -24.03 -12.48 -3.36
CA ALA A 375 -23.54 -13.59 -2.55
C ALA A 375 -23.41 -14.88 -3.36
N VAL A 376 -24.41 -15.18 -4.18
CA VAL A 376 -24.42 -16.37 -5.03
C VAL A 376 -23.37 -16.30 -6.14
N VAL A 377 -23.22 -15.14 -6.79
CA VAL A 377 -22.16 -14.97 -7.80
C VAL A 377 -20.77 -15.00 -7.16
N HIS A 378 -20.60 -14.41 -5.98
CA HIS A 378 -19.34 -14.50 -5.22
C HIS A 378 -18.99 -15.95 -4.88
N LEU A 379 -19.96 -16.76 -4.43
CA LEU A 379 -19.79 -18.20 -4.19
C LEU A 379 -19.29 -18.92 -5.44
N ALA A 380 -19.92 -18.69 -6.60
CA ALA A 380 -19.51 -19.31 -7.86
C ALA A 380 -18.10 -18.88 -8.29
N LEU A 381 -17.78 -17.58 -8.21
CA LEU A 381 -16.48 -17.02 -8.62
C LEU A 381 -15.32 -17.51 -7.74
N ASN A 382 -15.56 -17.79 -6.46
CA ASN A 382 -14.56 -18.35 -5.55
C ASN A 382 -14.45 -19.87 -5.66
N THR A 383 -15.56 -20.57 -5.95
CA THR A 383 -15.53 -22.01 -6.24
C THR A 383 -14.75 -22.31 -7.51
N GLN A 384 -14.94 -21.53 -8.58
CA GLN A 384 -14.26 -21.71 -9.89
C GLN A 384 -12.73 -21.77 -9.80
N VAL A 385 -12.14 -21.11 -8.79
CA VAL A 385 -10.70 -21.06 -8.58
C VAL A 385 -10.14 -22.42 -8.16
N GLY A 386 -10.84 -23.14 -7.28
CA GLY A 386 -10.46 -24.50 -6.88
C GLY A 386 -10.71 -25.56 -7.95
N LEU A 387 -11.42 -25.21 -9.03
CA LEU A 387 -11.82 -26.12 -10.10
C LEU A 387 -10.80 -26.18 -11.24
N ALA A 388 -9.98 -25.15 -11.42
CA ALA A 388 -8.93 -25.15 -12.44
C ALA A 388 -7.79 -26.13 -12.12
N ASP A 389 -7.65 -26.52 -10.84
CA ASP A 389 -6.56 -27.38 -10.34
C ASP A 389 -6.96 -28.87 -10.22
N LEU A 390 -8.22 -29.23 -10.49
CA LEU A 390 -8.70 -30.62 -10.44
C LEU A 390 -8.64 -31.27 -11.85
N PRO A 391 -8.10 -32.50 -11.98
CA PRO A 391 -8.17 -33.22 -13.26
C PRO A 391 -9.65 -33.45 -13.63
N PRO A 392 -10.02 -33.37 -14.93
CA PRO A 392 -11.38 -33.61 -15.37
C PRO A 392 -11.79 -35.02 -14.94
N GLY A 393 -12.73 -35.12 -14.01
CA GLY A 393 -13.27 -36.40 -13.57
C GLY A 393 -13.97 -37.11 -14.74
N ASP A 394 -13.78 -38.42 -14.84
CA ASP A 394 -14.49 -39.28 -15.78
C ASP A 394 -16.01 -39.16 -15.53
N GLY A 395 -16.66 -38.31 -16.32
CA GLY A 395 -18.09 -38.03 -16.25
C GLY A 395 -18.92 -39.26 -16.55
N THR A 396 -19.23 -40.03 -15.52
CA THR A 396 -20.25 -41.09 -15.56
C THR A 396 -21.12 -41.01 -14.32
N ALA A 397 -22.05 -40.07 -14.29
CA ALA A 397 -23.29 -40.23 -13.56
C ALA A 397 -24.34 -39.27 -14.14
N ASP A 398 -25.53 -39.81 -14.33
CA ASP A 398 -26.78 -39.17 -14.74
C ASP A 398 -27.15 -38.05 -13.74
N ALA A 399 -26.52 -36.87 -13.88
CA ALA A 399 -26.70 -35.76 -12.96
C ALA A 399 -27.85 -34.87 -13.44
N SER A 400 -29.01 -35.00 -12.79
CA SER A 400 -30.01 -33.93 -12.80
C SER A 400 -29.29 -32.62 -12.49
N ALA A 401 -29.39 -31.64 -13.39
CA ALA A 401 -28.66 -30.37 -13.25
C ALA A 401 -28.92 -29.72 -11.89
N ALA A 402 -27.99 -29.90 -10.94
CA ALA A 402 -28.10 -29.41 -9.57
C ALA A 402 -28.50 -27.93 -9.54
N ARG A 403 -29.62 -27.63 -8.90
CA ARG A 403 -30.10 -26.27 -8.73
C ARG A 403 -29.44 -25.64 -7.51
N LEU A 404 -29.46 -24.31 -7.44
CA LEU A 404 -29.01 -23.59 -6.25
C LEU A 404 -29.76 -24.08 -5.00
N ASP A 405 -31.07 -24.32 -5.13
CA ASP A 405 -31.91 -24.82 -4.04
C ASP A 405 -31.43 -26.16 -3.49
N ASP A 406 -30.95 -27.05 -4.35
CA ASP A 406 -30.43 -28.36 -3.95
C ASP A 406 -29.14 -28.21 -3.11
N LEU A 407 -28.28 -27.27 -3.48
CA LEU A 407 -27.06 -26.94 -2.72
C LEU A 407 -27.38 -26.32 -1.36
N LEU A 408 -28.34 -25.39 -1.34
CA LEU A 408 -28.78 -24.69 -0.13
C LEU A 408 -29.54 -25.61 0.84
N ALA A 409 -30.22 -26.64 0.31
CA ALA A 409 -30.99 -27.59 1.09
C ALA A 409 -30.12 -28.63 1.84
N GLY A 410 -28.82 -28.68 1.58
CA GLY A 410 -27.89 -29.63 2.20
C GLY A 410 -27.91 -29.57 3.74
N PRO A 411 -28.00 -30.72 4.45
CA PRO A 411 -28.22 -30.72 5.91
C PRO A 411 -27.07 -30.09 6.70
N ALA A 412 -25.82 -30.25 6.26
CA ALA A 412 -24.65 -29.65 6.91
C ALA A 412 -24.69 -28.12 6.83
N LEU A 413 -24.97 -27.58 5.63
CA LEU A 413 -25.11 -26.14 5.42
C LEU A 413 -26.30 -25.57 6.21
N ARG A 414 -27.45 -26.24 6.20
CA ARG A 414 -28.61 -25.80 6.99
C ARG A 414 -28.32 -25.78 8.49
N THR A 415 -27.63 -26.79 9.01
CA THR A 415 -27.25 -26.84 10.44
C THR A 415 -26.35 -25.66 10.78
N TRP A 416 -25.28 -25.45 10.01
CA TRP A 416 -24.39 -24.30 10.17
C TRP A 416 -25.15 -22.96 10.10
N ALA A 417 -26.06 -22.80 9.15
CA ALA A 417 -26.84 -21.57 8.97
C ALA A 417 -27.75 -21.31 10.18
N HIS A 418 -28.42 -22.35 10.69
CA HIS A 418 -29.23 -22.24 11.91
C HIS A 418 -28.36 -21.88 13.12
N ASP A 419 -27.21 -22.52 13.29
CA ASP A 419 -26.31 -22.26 14.42
C ASP A 419 -25.75 -20.83 14.38
N LEU A 420 -25.35 -20.34 13.19
CA LEU A 420 -24.88 -18.96 13.02
C LEU A 420 -25.98 -17.95 13.35
N LEU A 421 -27.17 -18.11 12.78
CA LEU A 421 -28.30 -17.21 13.02
C LEU A 421 -28.87 -17.35 14.43
N ALA A 422 -28.72 -18.50 15.09
CA ALA A 422 -29.12 -18.72 16.48
C ALA A 422 -28.38 -17.78 17.43
N ARG A 423 -27.10 -17.47 17.16
CA ARG A 423 -26.30 -16.52 17.97
C ARG A 423 -26.96 -15.15 18.10
N LEU A 424 -27.69 -14.69 17.09
CA LEU A 424 -28.38 -13.39 17.13
C LEU A 424 -29.48 -13.32 18.20
N HIS A 425 -30.00 -14.44 18.67
CA HIS A 425 -31.04 -14.47 19.71
C HIS A 425 -30.48 -14.22 21.12
N THR A 426 -29.16 -14.17 21.29
CA THR A 426 -28.55 -13.77 22.57
C THR A 426 -28.73 -12.29 22.86
N ASP A 427 -29.02 -11.48 21.83
CA ASP A 427 -29.34 -10.08 21.97
C ASP A 427 -30.83 -9.88 22.25
N THR A 428 -31.18 -8.91 23.08
CA THR A 428 -32.58 -8.60 23.40
C THR A 428 -33.32 -7.91 22.25
N ARG A 429 -32.58 -7.32 21.31
CA ARG A 429 -33.09 -6.72 20.09
C ARG A 429 -33.34 -7.81 19.04
N ASP A 430 -34.34 -7.60 18.19
CA ASP A 430 -34.59 -8.49 17.04
C ASP A 430 -33.60 -8.20 15.89
N LEU A 431 -32.32 -8.56 16.13
CA LEU A 431 -31.24 -8.40 15.17
C LEU A 431 -31.47 -9.26 13.93
N ARG A 432 -31.98 -10.49 14.11
CA ARG A 432 -32.26 -11.40 12.99
C ARG A 432 -33.27 -10.81 12.01
N ARG A 433 -34.38 -10.22 12.48
CA ARG A 433 -35.32 -9.52 11.61
C ARG A 433 -34.68 -8.30 10.96
N THR A 434 -33.94 -7.51 11.73
CA THR A 434 -33.32 -6.29 11.22
C THR A 434 -32.34 -6.59 10.08
N LEU A 435 -31.45 -7.56 10.27
CA LEU A 435 -30.47 -7.98 9.26
C LEU A 435 -31.14 -8.58 8.03
N ARG A 436 -32.16 -9.43 8.19
CA ARG A 436 -32.93 -9.99 7.06
C ARG A 436 -33.55 -8.89 6.21
N THR A 437 -34.23 -7.92 6.84
CA THR A 437 -34.82 -6.78 6.13
C THR A 437 -33.76 -5.88 5.51
N TRP A 438 -32.62 -5.70 6.18
CA TRP A 438 -31.49 -4.91 5.68
C TRP A 438 -30.85 -5.54 4.44
N ILE A 439 -30.64 -6.85 4.45
CA ILE A 439 -30.16 -7.61 3.30
C ILE A 439 -31.15 -7.52 2.14
N ALA A 440 -32.44 -7.77 2.39
CA ALA A 440 -33.50 -7.65 1.37
C ALA A 440 -33.62 -6.22 0.79
N ALA A 441 -33.24 -5.22 1.58
CA ALA A 441 -33.15 -3.82 1.16
C ALA A 441 -31.81 -3.47 0.48
N GLY A 442 -30.98 -4.44 0.11
CA GLY A 442 -29.69 -4.23 -0.56
C GLY A 442 -28.62 -3.58 0.34
N GLY A 443 -28.72 -3.78 1.65
CA GLY A 443 -27.81 -3.17 2.62
C GLY A 443 -28.08 -1.68 2.89
N ASN A 444 -29.24 -1.16 2.50
CA ASN A 444 -29.59 0.25 2.67
C ASN A 444 -30.32 0.52 4.01
N ALA A 445 -29.70 1.27 4.91
CA ALA A 445 -30.24 1.54 6.25
C ALA A 445 -31.55 2.35 6.22
N GLU A 446 -31.69 3.30 5.30
CA GLU A 446 -32.85 4.17 5.18
C GLU A 446 -34.09 3.42 4.70
N ARG A 447 -33.96 2.60 3.66
CA ARG A 447 -35.02 1.73 3.15
C ARG A 447 -35.44 0.70 4.19
N THR A 448 -34.47 0.11 4.89
CA THR A 448 -34.73 -0.84 5.98
C THR A 448 -35.53 -0.18 7.10
N ALA A 449 -35.12 1.02 7.51
CA ALA A 449 -35.78 1.79 8.55
C ALA A 449 -37.24 2.12 8.20
N GLN A 450 -37.51 2.48 6.95
CA GLN A 450 -38.87 2.66 6.44
C GLN A 450 -39.70 1.37 6.54
N THR A 451 -39.15 0.23 6.14
CA THR A 451 -39.85 -1.07 6.22
C THR A 451 -40.09 -1.52 7.67
N LEU A 452 -39.16 -1.23 8.58
CA LEU A 452 -39.25 -1.64 9.99
C LEU A 452 -39.98 -0.61 10.88
N GLY A 453 -40.24 0.60 10.37
CA GLY A 453 -40.85 1.68 11.16
C GLY A 453 -39.93 2.24 12.25
N VAL A 454 -38.62 2.23 12.03
CA VAL A 454 -37.59 2.70 12.99
C VAL A 454 -36.74 3.82 12.38
N HIS A 455 -35.81 4.39 13.15
CA HIS A 455 -34.86 5.38 12.65
C HIS A 455 -33.68 4.71 11.91
N PRO A 456 -33.13 5.28 10.81
CA PRO A 456 -31.98 4.70 10.09
C PRO A 456 -30.76 4.45 10.97
N GLN A 457 -30.53 5.30 11.98
CA GLN A 457 -29.45 5.11 12.94
C GLN A 457 -29.62 3.82 13.76
N THR A 458 -30.84 3.47 14.15
CA THR A 458 -31.14 2.23 14.87
C THR A 458 -30.77 1.00 14.04
N VAL A 459 -31.05 1.03 12.73
CA VAL A 459 -30.62 -0.05 11.81
C VAL A 459 -29.10 -0.18 11.80
N ARG A 460 -28.37 0.93 11.68
CA ARG A 460 -26.88 0.90 11.70
C ARG A 460 -26.32 0.38 13.02
N GLU A 461 -26.95 0.72 14.13
CA GLU A 461 -26.58 0.22 15.47
C GLU A 461 -26.88 -1.27 15.63
N HIS A 462 -27.98 -1.76 15.07
CA HIS A 462 -28.31 -3.19 15.05
C HIS A 462 -27.31 -3.97 14.19
N VAL A 463 -27.00 -3.48 12.98
CA VAL A 463 -26.02 -4.13 12.09
C VAL A 463 -24.65 -4.19 12.77
N ARG A 464 -24.17 -3.06 13.33
CA ARG A 464 -22.90 -3.00 14.07
C ARG A 464 -22.92 -3.88 15.32
N GLY A 465 -24.05 -3.95 16.02
CA GLY A 465 -24.21 -4.80 17.21
C GLY A 465 -24.19 -6.29 16.90
N ALA A 466 -24.54 -6.69 15.67
CA ALA A 466 -24.50 -8.08 15.23
C ALA A 466 -23.08 -8.56 14.90
N GLU A 467 -22.16 -7.67 14.51
CA GLU A 467 -20.81 -8.05 14.06
C GLU A 467 -20.03 -8.86 15.11
N PRO A 468 -19.96 -8.46 16.40
CA PRO A 468 -19.25 -9.25 17.42
C PRO A 468 -19.95 -10.56 17.78
N VAL A 469 -21.29 -10.61 17.68
CA VAL A 469 -22.09 -11.81 18.00
C VAL A 469 -21.91 -12.88 16.93
N LEU A 470 -21.82 -12.45 15.67
CA LEU A 470 -21.61 -13.32 14.53
C LEU A 470 -20.12 -13.60 14.28
N GLU A 471 -19.22 -12.79 14.82
CA GLU A 471 -17.80 -12.74 14.47
C GLU A 471 -17.64 -12.45 12.95
N ARG A 472 -18.37 -11.45 12.45
CA ARG A 472 -18.47 -11.07 11.02
C ARG A 472 -18.50 -9.56 10.84
N GLN A 473 -17.67 -9.02 9.94
CA GLN A 473 -17.67 -7.61 9.58
C GLN A 473 -18.69 -7.31 8.46
N LEU A 474 -19.95 -7.12 8.84
CA LEU A 474 -21.06 -6.91 7.90
C LEU A 474 -20.98 -5.54 7.19
N LEU A 475 -20.56 -4.49 7.90
CA LEU A 475 -20.48 -3.12 7.37
C LEU A 475 -19.31 -2.92 6.40
N ALA A 476 -18.29 -3.76 6.50
CA ALA A 476 -17.18 -3.79 5.54
C ALA A 476 -17.64 -4.32 4.17
N GLY A 477 -18.73 -5.09 4.12
CA GLY A 477 -19.17 -5.82 2.94
C GLY A 477 -18.33 -7.07 2.68
N GLY A 478 -18.33 -7.55 1.43
CA GLY A 478 -17.50 -8.69 1.03
C GLY A 478 -17.96 -10.02 1.60
N SER A 479 -17.01 -10.95 1.76
CA SER A 479 -17.28 -12.36 2.07
C SER A 479 -18.09 -12.56 3.36
N ASP A 480 -17.82 -11.79 4.41
CA ASP A 480 -18.53 -11.91 5.70
C ASP A 480 -20.03 -11.62 5.58
N LEU A 481 -20.37 -10.59 4.80
CA LEU A 481 -21.76 -10.28 4.49
C LEU A 481 -22.38 -11.39 3.64
N TYR A 482 -21.67 -11.91 2.64
CA TYR A 482 -22.20 -12.95 1.75
C TYR A 482 -22.42 -14.29 2.45
N GLU A 483 -21.57 -14.67 3.41
CA GLU A 483 -21.82 -15.84 4.26
C GLU A 483 -23.14 -15.68 5.04
N LEU A 484 -23.40 -14.49 5.61
CA LEU A 484 -24.66 -14.23 6.29
C LEU A 484 -25.86 -14.31 5.34
N VAL A 485 -25.72 -13.78 4.12
CA VAL A 485 -26.75 -13.90 3.08
C VAL A 485 -27.03 -15.36 2.74
N LEU A 486 -25.99 -16.17 2.52
CA LEU A 486 -26.10 -17.61 2.26
C LEU A 486 -26.77 -18.35 3.42
N ALA A 487 -26.50 -17.96 4.67
CA ALA A 487 -27.18 -18.54 5.83
C ALA A 487 -28.69 -18.27 5.80
N TYR A 488 -29.11 -17.03 5.53
CA TYR A 488 -30.53 -16.70 5.40
C TYR A 488 -31.23 -17.39 4.23
N LEU A 489 -30.52 -17.58 3.11
CA LEU A 489 -31.01 -18.36 1.97
C LEU A 489 -31.19 -19.84 2.35
N ALA A 490 -30.20 -20.44 3.01
CA ALA A 490 -30.26 -21.85 3.44
C ALA A 490 -31.35 -22.12 4.50
N THR A 491 -31.71 -21.13 5.32
CA THR A 491 -32.85 -21.24 6.24
C THR A 491 -34.20 -20.95 5.59
N GLY A 492 -34.24 -20.46 4.36
CA GLY A 492 -35.47 -20.05 3.66
C GLY A 492 -36.06 -18.73 4.19
N ASP A 493 -35.26 -17.92 4.87
CA ASP A 493 -35.67 -16.60 5.39
C ASP A 493 -35.57 -15.50 4.31
N LEU A 494 -34.79 -15.77 3.26
CA LEU A 494 -34.67 -14.98 2.03
C LEU A 494 -34.93 -15.88 0.83
N GLU A 495 -35.49 -15.28 -0.22
CA GLU A 495 -35.69 -15.95 -1.50
C GLU A 495 -34.39 -15.98 -2.30
N PRO A 496 -34.07 -17.10 -2.98
CA PRO A 496 -32.96 -17.15 -3.92
C PRO A 496 -33.10 -16.11 -5.05
N PRO A 497 -31.99 -15.53 -5.54
CA PRO A 497 -32.05 -14.59 -6.65
C PRO A 497 -32.53 -15.29 -7.92
N ALA A 498 -33.26 -14.55 -8.76
CA ALA A 498 -33.64 -15.04 -10.08
C ALA A 498 -32.43 -15.05 -11.03
N LEU A 499 -31.62 -16.10 -10.96
CA LEU A 499 -30.51 -16.34 -11.89
C LEU A 499 -31.10 -16.82 -13.21
N HIS A 500 -31.29 -15.91 -14.15
CA HIS A 500 -31.77 -16.25 -15.48
C HIS A 500 -30.61 -16.87 -16.27
N GLY A 501 -30.33 -18.16 -16.02
CA GLY A 501 -29.62 -18.97 -16.99
C GLY A 501 -30.37 -18.84 -18.32
N ALA A 502 -29.67 -18.39 -19.36
CA ALA A 502 -30.23 -18.06 -20.67
C ALA A 502 -31.42 -18.96 -21.00
N LYS A 503 -32.61 -18.35 -21.16
CA LYS A 503 -33.79 -19.05 -21.69
C LYS A 503 -33.34 -19.81 -22.94
N ALA A 504 -33.51 -21.12 -22.92
CA ALA A 504 -33.63 -21.90 -24.14
C ALA A 504 -34.83 -21.33 -24.93
N ASP A 505 -34.61 -21.10 -26.22
CA ASP A 505 -35.59 -20.74 -27.23
C ASP A 505 -36.33 -19.40 -27.07
N VAL A 506 -35.72 -18.35 -27.62
CA VAL A 506 -36.50 -17.32 -28.32
C VAL A 506 -36.22 -17.51 -29.81
N PRO A 507 -37.23 -17.79 -30.66
CA PRO A 507 -37.03 -17.93 -32.10
C PRO A 507 -36.55 -16.61 -32.69
N ASP A 508 -35.51 -16.70 -33.51
CA ASP A 508 -35.02 -15.62 -34.38
C ASP A 508 -36.20 -14.95 -35.10
N SER A 509 -36.55 -13.74 -34.65
CA SER A 509 -37.42 -12.87 -35.43
C SER A 509 -36.53 -12.06 -36.35
N LEU A 510 -36.45 -12.56 -37.59
CA LEU A 510 -35.94 -11.89 -38.77
C LEU A 510 -36.37 -10.41 -38.80
N VAL A 511 -35.41 -9.50 -38.85
CA VAL A 511 -35.62 -8.18 -39.44
C VAL A 511 -34.46 -7.87 -40.37
N HIS A 512 -34.63 -8.28 -41.63
CA HIS A 512 -34.16 -7.49 -42.76
C HIS A 512 -35.09 -6.27 -42.90
N GLY A 513 -34.50 -5.08 -43.09
CA GLY A 513 -35.19 -3.83 -43.35
C GLY A 513 -34.27 -2.65 -43.14
#